data_AF-A0A7I8IZB3-F1
#
_entry.id   AF-A0A7I8IZB3-F1
#
_cell.length_a   1.000
_cell.length_b   1.000
_cell.length_c   1.000
_cell.angle_alpha   90.00
_cell.angle_beta   90.00
_cell.angle_gamma   90.00
#
_symmetry.space_group_name_H-M   'P 1'
#
loop_
_entity.id
_entity.type
_entity.pdbx_description
1 polymer ?
#
loop_
_entity_poly.entity_id
_entity_poly.type
_entity_poly.pdbx_seq_one_letter_code
_entity_poly.pdbx_strand_id
1 'polypeptide(L)' 'MDSQVKLAVVVKVRVKFLDDQNRLIMRNVKGPVREGDILTLLESEREARRLR' A
#
# COMPACT_ATOMS: atom_id res chain seq x y z
N MET A 1 -10.39 25.12 -15.67
CA MET A 1 -11.31 24.03 -15.30
C MET A 1 -10.51 23.05 -14.47
N ASP A 2 -10.43 23.33 -13.17
CA ASP A 2 -9.70 22.48 -12.24
C ASP A 2 -10.29 21.07 -12.22
N SER A 3 -9.62 20.14 -12.90
CA SER A 3 -9.85 18.71 -12.77
C SER A 3 -9.24 18.24 -11.45
N GLN A 4 -9.76 18.76 -10.34
CA GLN A 4 -9.41 18.32 -9.00
C GLN A 4 -10.15 17.00 -8.71
N VAL A 5 -9.71 15.90 -9.34
CA VAL A 5 -10.15 14.56 -8.96
C VAL A 5 -9.43 14.20 -7.65
N LYS A 6 -9.98 14.66 -6.53
CA LYS A 6 -9.59 14.24 -5.17
C LYS A 6 -10.49 13.10 -4.71
N LEU A 7 -10.15 11.86 -5.08
CA LEU A 7 -10.67 10.65 -4.43
C LEU A 7 -9.52 9.67 -4.21
N ALA A 8 -8.49 10.13 -3.52
CA ALA A 8 -7.39 9.27 -3.11
C ALA A 8 -7.57 8.88 -1.65
N VAL A 9 -8.51 7.98 -1.38
CA VAL A 9 -8.54 7.29 -0.09
C VAL A 9 -7.22 6.53 0.02
N VAL A 10 -6.46 6.78 1.08
CA VAL A 10 -5.27 5.98 1.38
C VAL A 10 -5.68 4.87 2.32
N VAL A 11 -5.52 3.65 1.87
CA VAL A 11 -5.83 2.45 2.64
C VAL A 11 -4.55 1.86 3.20
N LYS A 12 -4.59 1.41 4.45
CA LYS A 12 -3.48 0.71 5.08
C LYS A 12 -3.66 -0.79 4.87
N VAL A 13 -2.70 -1.42 4.21
CA VAL A 13 -2.73 -2.85 3.87
C VAL A 13 -1.57 -3.59 4.53
N ARG A 14 -1.80 -4.88 4.81
CA ARG A 14 -0.75 -5.83 5.19
C ARG A 14 -0.41 -6.66 3.97
N VAL A 15 0.86 -6.71 3.59
CA VAL A 15 1.32 -7.43 2.42
C VAL A 15 2.31 -8.52 2.83
N LYS A 16 2.32 -9.61 2.06
CA LYS A 16 3.29 -10.69 2.17
C LYS A 16 4.29 -10.62 1.02
N PHE A 17 5.54 -10.95 1.29
CA PHE A 17 6.53 -11.07 0.24
C PHE A 17 6.26 -12.35 -0.58
N LEU A 18 6.62 -12.33 -1.86
CA LEU A 18 6.37 -13.48 -2.74
C LEU A 18 7.41 -14.58 -2.50
N ASP A 19 8.65 -14.19 -2.21
CA ASP A 19 9.81 -15.04 -1.93
C ASP A 19 9.88 -15.52 -0.46
N ASP A 20 9.30 -14.76 0.48
CA ASP A 20 9.22 -15.13 1.90
C ASP A 20 7.81 -14.88 2.46
N GLN A 21 7.05 -15.98 2.64
CA GLN A 21 5.68 -15.91 3.15
C GLN A 21 5.60 -15.57 4.65
N ASN A 22 6.70 -15.70 5.41
CA ASN A 22 6.73 -15.35 6.83
C ASN A 22 6.97 -13.86 7.04
N ARG A 23 7.49 -13.17 6.02
CA ARG A 23 7.73 -11.73 6.07
C ARG A 23 6.47 -10.97 5.65
N LEU A 24 5.96 -10.16 6.58
CA LEU A 24 4.81 -9.28 6.38
C LEU A 24 5.22 -7.84 6.68
N ILE A 25 4.72 -6.87 5.92
CA ILE A 25 4.88 -5.44 6.22
C ILE A 25 3.59 -4.67 6.01
N MET A 26 3.49 -3.51 6.68
CA MET A 26 2.39 -2.57 6.44
C MET A 26 2.75 -1.54 5.36
N ARG A 27 1.79 -1.28 4.45
CA ARG A 27 1.90 -0.28 3.39
C ARG A 27 0.67 0.61 3.31
N ASN A 28 0.89 1.87 2.95
CA ASN A 28 -0.18 2.80 2.60
C ASN A 28 -0.32 2.76 1.08
N VAL A 29 -1.50 2.43 0.58
CA VAL A 29 -1.80 2.35 -0.85
C VAL A 29 -2.83 3.40 -1.20
N LYS A 30 -2.60 4.11 -2.30
CA LYS A 30 -3.49 5.14 -2.80
C LYS A 30 -4.55 4.49 -3.70
N GLY A 31 -5.82 4.67 -3.37
CA GLY A 31 -6.94 4.17 -4.17
C GLY A 31 -7.47 2.79 -3.74
N PRO A 32 -8.40 2.22 -4.52
CA PRO A 32 -9.00 0.93 -4.23
C PRO A 32 -7.98 -0.22 -4.39
N VAL A 33 -8.07 -1.21 -3.53
CA VAL A 33 -7.22 -2.42 -3.51
C VAL A 33 -8.06 -3.64 -3.18
N ARG A 34 -7.63 -4.84 -3.56
CA ARG A 34 -8.26 -6.11 -3.20
C ARG A 34 -7.21 -7.15 -2.78
N GLU A 35 -7.67 -8.21 -2.11
CA GLU A 35 -6.81 -9.37 -1.84
C GLU A 35 -6.33 -10.01 -3.14
N GLY A 36 -5.04 -10.36 -3.21
CA GLY A 36 -4.41 -10.91 -4.40
C GLY A 36 -3.71 -9.89 -5.29
N ASP A 37 -3.95 -8.59 -5.11
CA ASP A 37 -3.20 -7.55 -5.81
C ASP A 37 -1.70 -7.60 -5.44
N ILE A 38 -0.83 -7.35 -6.42
CA ILE A 38 0.62 -7.36 -6.24
C ILE A 38 1.14 -5.92 -6.20
N LEU A 39 1.93 -5.61 -5.17
CA LEU A 39 2.55 -4.30 -4.98
C LEU A 39 4.07 -4.40 -5.22
N THR A 40 4.59 -3.55 -6.09
CA THR A 40 6.04 -3.36 -6.22
C THR A 40 6.53 -2.43 -5.13
N LEU A 41 7.50 -2.89 -4.32
CA LEU A 41 8.08 -2.13 -3.23
C LEU A 41 9.45 -1.57 -3.64
N LEU A 42 9.61 -0.25 -3.61
CA LEU A 42 10.92 0.38 -3.80
C LEU A 42 11.79 0.29 -2.53
N GLU A 43 11.15 0.38 -1.36
CA GLU A 43 11.77 0.13 -0.06
C GLU A 43 10.99 -0.99 0.63
N SER A 44 11.66 -2.06 1.05
CA SER A 44 11.03 -3.24 1.67
C SER A 44 11.28 -3.35 3.18
N GLU A 45 12.20 -2.55 3.73
CA GLU A 45 12.64 -2.65 5.13
C GLU A 45 11.78 -1.84 6.10
N ARG A 46 11.16 -0.75 5.64
CA ARG A 46 10.38 0.16 6.49
C ARG A 46 8.91 -0.21 6.50
N GLU A 47 8.15 0.25 7.48
CA GLU A 47 6.69 0.14 7.49
C GLU A 47 5.99 1.48 7.27
N ALA A 48 4.75 1.41 6.77
CA ALA A 48 3.90 2.59 6.63
C ALA A 48 3.58 3.21 8.00
N ARG A 49 3.88 4.51 8.10
CA ARG A 49 3.52 5.33 9.26
C ARG A 49 2.05 5.74 9.18
N ARG A 50 1.49 6.08 10.35
CA ARG A 50 0.15 6.65 10.43
C ARG A 50 0.13 7.97 9.66
N LEU A 51 -0.84 8.11 8.77
CA LEU A 51 -1.12 9.38 8.10
C LEU A 51 -1.75 10.33 9.13
N ARG A 52 -1.31 11.59 9.13
CA ARG A 52 -1.90 12.66 9.94
C ARG A 52 -2.84 13.46 9.08
#